data_AF-A0A3D1NPY1-F1
#
_entry.id   AF-A0A3D1NPY1-F1
#
_cell.length_a   1.000
_cell.length_b   1.000
_cell.length_c   1.000
_cell.angle_alpha   90.00
_cell.angle_beta   90.00
_cell.angle_gamma   90.00
#
_symmetry.space_group_name_H-M   'P 1'
#
loop_
_entity.id
_entity.type
_entity.pdbx_description
1 polymer ?
#
loop_
_entity_poly.entity_id
_entity_poly.type
_entity_poly.pdbx_seq_one_letter_code
_entity_poly.pdbx_strand_id
1 'polypeptide(L)'
;MTTTAIQPWECHVPKSVSLYFVDYNESLDEHEDLQEKCIRQNSMLPLDEESSEWYSEQFSENLRTEMRDIKESMEKAGLGTDYVENEDNICDMLYERNDTYPTEGLIKNTSTTTMFYSLGLEIEGYQYGKCHRSKSEAYWCNRIRRIIRLRKGPYDDRILEMLMAAAYGGELRIYFNAMFNDLVSKDSGQDFKTIRFYGNVVVAIADSRIGSGDHTMLPIDITLPFNRDNLFVDSQVHYSYADEICGMVHDWCDSTKWETGMKSVKKKLSKSHMTEHQRQEAEYVKTFRKGGCTAGDINISRHRDVYYINDYPCGHKCPHCGTFWVD
;
A
#
# COMPACT_ATOMS: atom_id res chain seq x y z
N MET A 1 19.01 44.78 -9.26
CA MET A 1 17.57 44.51 -9.45
C MET A 1 17.24 44.88 -10.88
N THR A 2 17.39 43.93 -11.79
CA THR A 2 17.00 44.08 -13.20
C THR A 2 15.48 43.96 -13.24
N THR A 3 14.80 45.07 -13.49
CA THR A 3 13.37 45.07 -13.80
C THR A 3 13.22 44.35 -15.13
N THR A 4 12.84 43.07 -15.11
CA THR A 4 12.48 42.33 -16.33
C THR A 4 11.33 43.10 -16.97
N ALA A 5 11.54 43.64 -18.16
CA ALA A 5 10.49 44.33 -18.88
C ALA A 5 9.40 43.29 -19.19
N ILE A 6 8.20 43.50 -18.66
CA ILE A 6 7.02 42.67 -18.95
C ILE A 6 6.81 42.72 -20.46
N GLN A 7 6.88 41.57 -21.12
CA GLN A 7 6.65 41.50 -22.55
C GLN A 7 5.19 41.88 -22.86
N PRO A 8 4.91 42.54 -24.00
CA PRO A 8 3.56 42.99 -24.34
C PRO A 8 2.50 41.86 -24.35
N TRP A 9 2.92 40.62 -24.62
CA TRP A 9 2.04 39.46 -24.68
C TRP A 9 1.72 38.84 -23.30
N GLU A 10 2.54 39.08 -22.27
CA GLU A 10 2.38 38.45 -20.95
C GLU A 10 1.05 38.78 -20.27
N CYS A 11 0.45 39.94 -20.60
CA CYS A 11 -0.83 40.37 -20.06
C CYS A 11 -2.03 39.60 -20.63
N HIS A 12 -1.82 38.87 -21.74
CA HIS A 12 -2.83 38.02 -22.36
C HIS A 12 -2.85 36.61 -21.78
N VAL A 13 -1.75 36.18 -21.13
CA VAL A 13 -1.68 34.87 -20.46
C VAL A 13 -2.41 34.96 -19.11
N PRO A 14 -3.36 34.06 -18.80
CA PRO A 14 -4.04 34.02 -17.49
C PRO A 14 -3.04 33.96 -16.33
N LYS A 15 -3.37 34.58 -15.19
CA LYS A 15 -2.50 34.57 -14.00
C LYS A 15 -2.42 33.20 -13.31
N SER A 16 -3.43 32.36 -13.52
CA SER A 16 -3.56 30.99 -13.06
C SER A 16 -4.37 30.24 -14.10
N VAL A 17 -4.08 28.96 -14.32
CA VAL A 17 -4.82 28.09 -15.22
C VAL A 17 -4.97 26.72 -14.58
N SER A 18 -6.10 26.06 -14.82
CA SER A 18 -6.32 24.68 -14.40
C SER A 18 -6.29 23.79 -15.62
N LEU A 19 -5.16 23.12 -15.85
CA LEU A 19 -4.99 22.22 -17.01
C LEU A 19 -5.54 20.81 -16.75
N TYR A 20 -5.85 20.49 -15.51
CA TYR A 20 -6.41 19.21 -15.08
C TYR A 20 -7.74 19.41 -14.35
N PHE A 21 -8.60 18.41 -14.46
CA PHE A 21 -9.82 18.27 -13.70
C PHE A 21 -9.95 16.81 -13.23
N VAL A 22 -9.83 16.60 -11.92
CA VAL A 22 -10.07 15.32 -11.26
C VAL A 22 -11.50 15.34 -10.74
N ASP A 23 -12.34 14.41 -11.21
CA ASP A 23 -13.72 14.30 -10.72
C ASP A 23 -13.74 13.81 -9.27
N TYR A 24 -14.76 14.19 -8.51
CA TYR A 24 -14.88 13.80 -7.11
C TYR A 24 -15.06 12.28 -6.92
N ASN A 25 -15.49 11.55 -7.96
CA ASN A 25 -15.60 10.09 -7.95
C ASN A 25 -14.30 9.38 -8.34
N GLU A 26 -13.29 10.11 -8.84
CA GLU A 26 -12.00 9.54 -9.19
C GLU A 26 -11.12 9.47 -7.93
N SER A 27 -10.69 8.27 -7.57
CA SER A 27 -9.87 7.98 -6.39
C SER A 27 -8.87 6.85 -6.65
N LEU A 28 -8.02 6.56 -5.67
CA LEU A 28 -7.03 5.47 -5.72
C LEU A 28 -7.48 4.22 -4.94
N ASP A 29 -8.76 4.12 -4.58
CA ASP A 29 -9.28 3.03 -3.74
C ASP A 29 -9.14 1.66 -4.43
N GLU A 30 -9.22 1.61 -5.76
CA GLU A 30 -8.98 0.39 -6.56
C GLU A 30 -7.53 0.28 -7.09
N HIS A 31 -6.64 1.19 -6.66
CA HIS A 31 -5.25 1.31 -7.09
C HIS A 31 -4.25 1.08 -5.95
N GLU A 32 -4.58 0.19 -5.02
CA GLU A 32 -3.75 -0.14 -3.86
C GLU A 32 -2.38 -0.74 -4.24
N ASP A 33 -2.25 -1.32 -5.44
CA ASP A 33 -0.96 -1.75 -6.00
C ASP A 33 -0.05 -0.55 -6.29
N LEU A 34 -0.62 0.56 -6.77
CA LEU A 34 0.09 1.81 -7.03
C LEU A 34 0.48 2.51 -5.72
N GLN A 35 -0.42 2.47 -4.73
CA GLN A 35 -0.13 2.95 -3.37
C GLN A 35 1.05 2.19 -2.75
N GLU A 36 1.05 0.85 -2.84
CA GLU A 36 2.15 -0.01 -2.37
C GLU A 36 3.46 0.31 -3.12
N LYS A 37 3.42 0.52 -4.45
CA LYS A 37 4.61 0.93 -5.22
C LYS A 37 5.20 2.24 -4.68
N CYS A 38 4.38 3.24 -4.41
CA CYS A 38 4.83 4.52 -3.85
C CYS A 38 5.48 4.34 -2.48
N ILE A 39 4.85 3.55 -1.60
CA ILE A 39 5.39 3.22 -0.28
C ILE A 39 6.74 2.53 -0.40
N ARG A 40 6.85 1.48 -1.23
CA ARG A 40 8.07 0.68 -1.41
C ARG A 40 9.24 1.48 -1.94
N GLN A 41 8.96 2.37 -2.90
CA GLN A 41 9.98 3.23 -3.50
C GLN A 41 10.28 4.47 -2.66
N ASN A 42 9.49 4.72 -1.61
CA ASN A 42 9.54 5.94 -0.82
C ASN A 42 9.51 7.19 -1.72
N SER A 43 8.59 7.18 -2.68
CA SER A 43 8.50 8.18 -3.73
C SER A 43 7.06 8.28 -4.24
N MET A 44 6.62 9.49 -4.56
CA MET A 44 5.35 9.72 -5.26
C MET A 44 5.46 9.53 -6.78
N LEU A 45 6.69 9.37 -7.31
CA LEU A 45 6.96 9.24 -8.74
C LEU A 45 6.09 8.18 -9.44
N PRO A 46 5.84 6.98 -8.89
CA PRO A 46 4.96 6.02 -9.56
C PRO A 46 3.56 6.57 -9.81
N LEU A 47 2.99 7.31 -8.85
CA LEU A 47 1.68 7.94 -9.03
C LEU A 47 1.75 9.14 -9.96
N ASP A 48 2.82 9.93 -9.91
CA ASP A 48 2.98 11.07 -10.82
C ASP A 48 3.10 10.61 -12.29
N GLU A 49 3.80 9.50 -12.55
CA GLU A 49 3.92 8.89 -13.88
C GLU A 49 2.57 8.35 -14.38
N GLU A 50 1.88 7.52 -13.59
CA GLU A 50 0.59 6.94 -13.96
C GLU A 50 -0.49 8.00 -14.13
N SER A 51 -0.58 8.97 -13.20
CA SER A 51 -1.56 10.04 -13.30
C SER A 51 -1.30 10.96 -14.49
N SER A 52 -0.03 11.21 -14.85
CA SER A 52 0.28 11.95 -16.08
C SER A 52 -0.22 11.21 -17.33
N GLU A 53 -0.13 9.88 -17.35
CA GLU A 53 -0.67 9.06 -18.45
C GLU A 53 -2.20 9.14 -18.50
N TRP A 54 -2.87 8.93 -17.36
CA TRP A 54 -4.35 8.94 -17.28
C TRP A 54 -4.97 10.27 -17.71
N TYR A 55 -4.33 11.39 -17.39
CA TYR A 55 -4.85 12.73 -17.69
C TYR A 55 -4.21 13.40 -18.92
N SER A 56 -3.39 12.67 -19.69
CA SER A 56 -2.64 13.20 -20.84
C SER A 56 -3.52 13.82 -21.95
N GLU A 57 -4.66 13.19 -22.24
CA GLU A 57 -5.61 13.67 -23.25
C GLU A 57 -6.29 14.97 -22.76
N GLN A 58 -6.84 14.95 -21.55
CA GLN A 58 -7.46 16.12 -20.93
C GLN A 58 -6.50 17.31 -20.85
N PHE A 59 -5.26 17.05 -20.44
CA PHE A 59 -4.20 18.05 -20.41
C PHE A 59 -3.98 18.69 -21.79
N SER A 60 -3.86 17.85 -22.83
CA SER A 60 -3.61 18.30 -24.20
C SER A 60 -4.78 19.14 -24.75
N GLU A 61 -6.02 18.75 -24.45
CA GLU A 61 -7.22 19.47 -24.88
C GLU A 61 -7.37 20.83 -24.18
N ASN A 62 -7.15 20.85 -22.86
CA ASN A 62 -7.23 22.08 -22.06
C ASN A 62 -6.13 23.06 -22.47
N LEU A 63 -4.88 22.59 -22.60
CA LEU A 63 -3.78 23.42 -23.08
C LEU A 63 -4.07 24.00 -24.46
N ARG A 64 -4.57 23.18 -25.40
CA ARG A 64 -4.92 23.65 -26.74
C ARG A 64 -6.02 24.72 -26.73
N THR A 65 -6.98 24.58 -25.81
CA THR A 65 -8.07 25.55 -25.65
C THR A 65 -7.52 26.89 -25.13
N GLU A 66 -6.71 26.87 -24.08
CA GLU A 66 -6.07 28.07 -23.52
C GLU A 66 -5.15 28.77 -24.53
N MET A 67 -4.34 27.99 -25.26
CA MET A 67 -3.48 28.53 -26.33
C MET A 67 -4.29 29.21 -27.43
N ARG A 68 -5.43 28.62 -27.84
CA ARG A 68 -6.33 29.23 -28.83
C ARG A 68 -6.91 30.55 -28.31
N ASP A 69 -7.36 30.58 -27.06
CA ASP A 69 -8.02 31.75 -26.49
C ASP A 69 -7.01 32.91 -26.30
N ILE A 70 -5.77 32.60 -25.92
CA ILE A 70 -4.65 33.56 -25.89
C ILE A 70 -4.35 34.08 -27.29
N LYS A 71 -4.25 33.19 -28.28
CA LYS A 71 -4.02 33.57 -29.68
C LYS A 71 -5.07 34.54 -30.18
N GLU A 72 -6.35 34.23 -29.99
CA GLU A 72 -7.45 35.10 -30.39
C GLU A 72 -7.41 36.46 -29.67
N SER A 73 -7.03 36.48 -28.40
CA SER A 73 -6.87 37.71 -27.60
C SER A 73 -5.74 38.58 -28.13
N MET A 74 -4.58 37.98 -28.46
CA MET A 74 -3.42 38.66 -29.02
C MET A 74 -3.67 39.16 -30.45
N GLU A 75 -4.33 38.36 -31.31
CA GLU A 75 -4.70 38.77 -32.66
C GLU A 75 -5.62 40.00 -32.66
N LYS A 76 -6.61 40.04 -31.75
CA LYS A 76 -7.48 41.22 -31.56
C LYS A 76 -6.70 42.46 -31.09
N ALA A 77 -5.59 42.28 -30.40
CA ALA A 77 -4.69 43.36 -29.97
C ALA A 77 -3.63 43.75 -31.03
N GLY A 78 -3.61 43.09 -32.19
CA GLY A 78 -2.61 43.33 -33.23
C GLY A 78 -1.24 42.67 -32.97
N LEU A 79 -1.17 41.73 -32.02
CA LEU A 79 0.04 41.03 -31.58
C LEU A 79 0.17 39.61 -32.19
N GLY A 80 -0.44 39.36 -33.35
CA GLY A 80 -0.46 38.01 -33.96
C GLY A 80 0.93 37.48 -34.35
N THR A 81 1.85 38.36 -34.77
CA THR A 81 3.26 37.99 -35.02
C THR A 81 3.97 37.62 -33.73
N ASP A 82 3.73 38.39 -32.67
CA ASP A 82 4.36 38.17 -31.36
C ASP A 82 3.91 36.85 -30.75
N TYR A 83 2.66 36.42 -30.99
CA TYR A 83 2.20 35.08 -30.60
C TYR A 83 3.05 33.99 -31.24
N VAL A 84 3.27 34.06 -32.56
CA VAL A 84 4.06 33.04 -33.28
C VAL A 84 5.52 33.04 -32.81
N GLU A 85 6.10 34.21 -32.54
CA GLU A 85 7.47 34.34 -32.05
C GLU A 85 7.65 33.87 -30.60
N ASN A 86 6.58 33.84 -29.81
CA ASN A 86 6.62 33.53 -28.37
C ASN A 86 5.73 32.34 -27.97
N GLU A 87 5.30 31.50 -28.92
CA GLU A 87 4.37 30.40 -28.66
C GLU A 87 4.89 29.45 -27.58
N ASP A 88 6.17 29.06 -27.67
CA ASP A 88 6.82 28.21 -26.65
C ASP A 88 6.87 28.90 -25.29
N ASN A 89 7.20 30.19 -25.23
CA ASN A 89 7.25 30.96 -23.97
C ASN A 89 5.86 31.10 -23.32
N ILE A 90 4.81 31.24 -24.13
CA ILE A 90 3.43 31.27 -23.67
C ILE A 90 3.04 29.91 -23.10
N CYS A 91 3.43 28.83 -23.78
CA CYS A 91 3.19 27.47 -23.33
C CYS A 91 3.89 27.20 -21.99
N ASP A 92 5.19 27.50 -21.88
CA ASP A 92 5.97 27.39 -20.64
C ASP A 92 5.33 28.18 -19.49
N MET A 93 4.84 29.38 -19.79
CA MET A 93 4.15 30.21 -18.79
C MET A 93 2.82 29.63 -18.32
N LEU A 94 2.08 28.92 -19.18
CA LEU A 94 0.89 28.17 -18.77
C LEU A 94 1.26 26.99 -17.87
N TYR A 95 2.35 26.27 -18.16
CA TYR A 95 2.86 25.22 -17.27
C TYR A 95 3.22 25.79 -15.89
N GLU A 96 3.95 26.91 -15.84
CA GLU A 96 4.33 27.56 -14.58
C GLU A 96 3.14 28.08 -13.77
N ARG A 97 2.05 28.47 -14.46
CA ARG A 97 0.83 29.01 -13.85
C ARG A 97 -0.25 27.95 -13.64
N ASN A 98 0.05 26.67 -13.91
CA ASN A 98 -0.88 25.58 -13.67
C ASN A 98 -1.05 25.34 -12.16
N ASP A 99 -2.29 25.44 -11.69
CA ASP A 99 -2.65 25.31 -10.27
C ASP A 99 -3.32 23.96 -9.93
N THR A 100 -3.41 23.06 -10.91
CA THR A 100 -4.01 21.74 -10.74
C THR A 100 -3.01 20.62 -10.94
N TYR A 101 -3.04 19.63 -10.04
CA TYR A 101 -2.19 18.45 -10.10
C TYR A 101 -3.04 17.20 -9.85
N PRO A 102 -3.14 16.26 -10.81
CA PRO A 102 -3.99 15.08 -10.67
C PRO A 102 -3.72 14.28 -9.41
N THR A 103 -2.44 14.09 -9.05
CA THR A 103 -2.00 13.41 -7.84
C THR A 103 -2.68 13.96 -6.57
N GLU A 104 -2.76 15.29 -6.41
CA GLU A 104 -3.37 15.90 -5.23
C GLU A 104 -4.89 15.69 -5.19
N GLY A 105 -5.55 15.78 -6.34
CA GLY A 105 -6.98 15.53 -6.47
C GLY A 105 -7.34 14.09 -6.15
N LEU A 106 -6.61 13.14 -6.75
CA LEU A 106 -6.80 11.71 -6.52
C LEU A 106 -6.60 11.35 -5.05
N ILE A 107 -5.49 11.78 -4.42
CA ILE A 107 -5.22 11.54 -2.99
C ILE A 107 -6.34 12.10 -2.12
N LYS A 108 -6.84 13.30 -2.42
CA LYS A 108 -7.90 13.94 -1.64
C LYS A 108 -9.23 13.18 -1.69
N ASN A 109 -9.51 12.51 -2.80
CA ASN A 109 -10.74 11.72 -2.99
C ASN A 109 -10.57 10.26 -2.54
N THR A 110 -9.35 9.83 -2.22
CA THR A 110 -9.02 8.46 -1.81
C THR A 110 -9.30 8.26 -0.33
N SER A 111 -9.87 7.11 0.01
CA SER A 111 -10.04 6.65 1.38
C SER A 111 -8.70 6.23 1.98
N THR A 112 -8.63 6.11 3.31
CA THR A 112 -7.47 5.43 3.90
C THR A 112 -7.42 3.98 3.42
N THR A 113 -6.23 3.37 3.43
CA THR A 113 -6.04 1.96 3.07
C THR A 113 -5.60 1.17 4.30
N THR A 114 -6.05 -0.08 4.42
CA THR A 114 -5.60 -0.98 5.49
C THR A 114 -4.15 -1.40 5.26
N MET A 115 -3.30 -1.03 6.21
CA MET A 115 -1.88 -1.34 6.23
C MET A 115 -1.58 -2.29 7.37
N PHE A 116 -0.48 -3.02 7.24
CA PHE A 116 0.14 -3.66 8.38
C PHE A 116 1.64 -3.37 8.50
N TYR A 117 2.09 -3.34 9.75
CA TYR A 117 3.50 -3.29 10.09
C TYR A 117 3.92 -4.61 10.75
N SER A 118 4.74 -5.37 10.05
CA SER A 118 5.30 -6.62 10.54
C SER A 118 6.29 -6.38 11.67
N LEU A 119 6.20 -7.19 12.72
CA LEU A 119 7.11 -7.16 13.85
C LEU A 119 8.26 -8.16 13.72
N GLY A 120 8.35 -8.87 12.58
CA GLY A 120 9.41 -9.83 12.27
C GLY A 120 9.48 -11.02 13.23
N LEU A 121 8.34 -11.38 13.85
CA LEU A 121 8.20 -12.58 14.66
C LEU A 121 7.29 -13.57 13.93
N GLU A 122 7.89 -14.60 13.37
CA GLU A 122 7.17 -15.77 12.89
C GLU A 122 6.79 -16.68 14.07
N ILE A 123 5.52 -17.04 14.15
CA ILE A 123 4.95 -17.98 15.11
C ILE A 123 4.60 -19.25 14.33
N GLU A 124 5.10 -20.39 14.80
CA GLU A 124 4.79 -21.68 14.18
C GLU A 124 3.31 -22.06 14.39
N GLY A 125 2.75 -22.82 13.46
CA GLY A 125 1.46 -23.47 13.63
C GLY A 125 1.50 -24.71 14.53
N TYR A 126 0.34 -25.30 14.76
CA TYR A 126 0.23 -26.60 15.40
C TYR A 126 0.93 -27.68 14.59
N GLN A 127 1.57 -28.61 15.30
CA GLN A 127 2.23 -29.74 14.66
C GLN A 127 1.18 -30.66 14.06
N TYR A 128 1.46 -31.22 12.88
CA TYR A 128 0.56 -32.17 12.23
C TYR A 128 0.13 -33.30 13.18
N GLY A 129 -1.19 -33.52 13.27
CA GLY A 129 -1.77 -34.52 14.17
C GLY A 129 -1.73 -34.16 15.65
N LYS A 130 -1.38 -32.91 16.02
CA LYS A 130 -1.33 -32.43 17.40
C LYS A 130 -2.09 -31.13 17.55
N CYS A 131 -2.60 -30.91 18.75
CA CYS A 131 -3.26 -29.68 19.17
C CYS A 131 -2.31 -28.70 19.90
N HIS A 132 -1.00 -28.79 19.63
CA HIS A 132 -0.01 -27.92 20.24
C HIS A 132 1.16 -27.61 19.30
N ARG A 133 1.87 -26.53 19.61
CA ARG A 133 3.09 -26.08 18.93
C ARG A 133 4.34 -26.80 19.46
N SER A 134 5.51 -26.61 18.84
CA SER A 134 6.76 -27.18 19.37
C SER A 134 7.22 -26.48 20.65
N LYS A 135 6.95 -25.18 20.77
CA LYS A 135 7.11 -24.40 22.00
C LYS A 135 5.76 -24.19 22.70
N SER A 136 5.80 -24.06 24.03
CA SER A 136 4.60 -23.82 24.82
C SER A 136 3.95 -22.46 24.52
N GLU A 137 2.66 -22.35 24.81
CA GLU A 137 1.89 -21.12 24.68
C GLU A 137 2.53 -20.01 25.53
N ALA A 138 2.97 -20.35 26.75
CA ALA A 138 3.68 -19.43 27.62
C ALA A 138 4.97 -18.87 26.98
N TYR A 139 5.71 -19.66 26.20
CA TYR A 139 6.88 -19.19 25.46
C TYR A 139 6.48 -18.13 24.43
N TRP A 140 5.48 -18.42 23.61
CA TRP A 140 5.00 -17.52 22.56
C TRP A 140 4.37 -16.24 23.12
N CYS A 141 3.50 -16.34 24.12
CA CYS A 141 2.92 -15.16 24.78
C CYS A 141 4.02 -14.27 25.40
N ASN A 142 5.09 -14.85 25.96
CA ASN A 142 6.24 -14.09 26.46
C ASN A 142 7.01 -13.37 25.33
N ARG A 143 7.16 -14.02 24.17
CA ARG A 143 7.80 -13.42 22.99
C ARG A 143 6.99 -12.24 22.46
N ILE A 144 5.68 -12.43 22.27
CA ILE A 144 4.75 -11.39 21.83
C ILE A 144 4.85 -10.18 22.75
N ARG A 145 4.63 -10.37 24.07
CA ARG A 145 4.72 -9.30 25.09
C ARG A 145 6.02 -8.50 25.01
N ARG A 146 7.17 -9.16 24.86
CA ARG A 146 8.47 -8.47 24.76
C ARG A 146 8.59 -7.59 23.51
N ILE A 147 8.01 -8.02 22.40
CA ILE A 147 8.04 -7.27 21.15
C ILE A 147 7.15 -6.03 21.26
N ILE A 148 5.90 -6.21 21.69
CA ILE A 148 4.90 -5.14 21.86
C ILE A 148 5.03 -4.37 23.19
N ARG A 149 6.12 -4.61 23.94
CA ARG A 149 6.44 -3.96 25.23
C ARG A 149 5.31 -4.00 26.27
N LEU A 150 4.49 -5.04 26.22
CA LEU A 150 3.39 -5.19 27.16
C LEU A 150 3.87 -5.89 28.43
N ARG A 151 3.53 -5.31 29.58
CA ARG A 151 3.79 -5.93 30.88
C ARG A 151 2.90 -7.18 31.03
N LYS A 152 3.42 -8.20 31.70
CA LYS A 152 2.65 -9.37 32.08
C LYS A 152 1.47 -8.97 32.97
N GLY A 153 0.31 -9.59 32.77
CA GLY A 153 -0.88 -9.42 33.61
C GLY A 153 -2.15 -9.12 32.80
N PRO A 154 -2.65 -7.87 32.75
CA PRO A 154 -4.06 -7.57 32.42
C PRO A 154 -4.58 -8.04 31.04
N TYR A 155 -3.69 -8.38 30.11
CA TYR A 155 -4.06 -8.80 28.74
C TYR A 155 -3.43 -10.14 28.36
N ASP A 156 -2.96 -10.92 29.35
CA ASP A 156 -2.34 -12.22 29.09
C ASP A 156 -3.34 -13.19 28.43
N ASP A 157 -4.60 -13.16 28.86
CA ASP A 157 -5.67 -14.01 28.30
C ASP A 157 -5.94 -13.66 26.83
N ARG A 158 -6.04 -12.37 26.49
CA ARG A 158 -6.23 -11.93 25.09
C ARG A 158 -5.10 -12.35 24.16
N ILE A 159 -3.85 -12.27 24.63
CA ILE A 159 -2.69 -12.74 23.85
C ILE A 159 -2.75 -14.25 23.69
N LEU A 160 -3.17 -14.97 24.73
CA LEU A 160 -3.32 -16.42 24.69
C LEU A 160 -4.45 -16.84 23.73
N GLU A 161 -5.60 -16.17 23.78
CA GLU A 161 -6.75 -16.39 22.89
C GLU A 161 -6.34 -16.19 21.42
N MET A 162 -5.75 -15.05 21.08
CA MET A 162 -5.20 -14.77 19.74
C MET A 162 -4.21 -15.84 19.29
N LEU A 163 -3.29 -16.26 20.19
CA LEU A 163 -2.33 -17.31 19.89
C LEU A 163 -3.01 -18.68 19.66
N MET A 164 -4.06 -19.01 20.42
CA MET A 164 -4.75 -20.29 20.29
C MET A 164 -5.63 -20.34 19.03
N ALA A 165 -6.25 -19.23 18.66
CA ALA A 165 -7.08 -19.10 17.48
C ALA A 165 -6.26 -19.07 16.17
N ALA A 166 -5.05 -18.51 16.18
CA ALA A 166 -4.12 -18.55 15.05
C ALA A 166 -3.45 -19.94 14.89
N ALA A 167 -4.24 -20.99 14.68
CA ALA A 167 -3.82 -22.40 14.75
C ALA A 167 -2.67 -22.76 13.80
N TYR A 168 -2.59 -22.14 12.63
CA TYR A 168 -1.48 -22.35 11.69
C TYR A 168 -0.29 -21.41 11.90
N GLY A 169 -0.38 -20.52 12.87
CA GLY A 169 0.67 -19.56 13.18
C GLY A 169 0.62 -18.37 12.25
N GLY A 170 1.79 -17.88 11.84
CA GLY A 170 1.94 -16.70 10.99
C GLY A 170 2.81 -15.62 11.62
N GLU A 171 2.88 -14.48 10.95
CA GLU A 171 3.72 -13.38 11.38
C GLU A 171 2.94 -12.45 12.33
N LEU A 172 3.60 -12.00 13.40
CA LEU A 172 3.05 -10.99 14.30
C LEU A 172 3.05 -9.61 13.63
N ARG A 173 1.87 -9.01 13.48
CA ARG A 173 1.63 -7.76 12.76
C ARG A 173 0.83 -6.76 13.59
N ILE A 174 0.96 -5.48 13.27
CA ILE A 174 0.08 -4.41 13.74
C ILE A 174 -0.68 -3.86 12.56
N TYR A 175 -2.01 -3.80 12.66
CA TYR A 175 -2.88 -3.27 11.61
C TYR A 175 -3.33 -1.84 11.93
N PHE A 176 -3.39 -1.01 10.91
CA PHE A 176 -3.79 0.39 11.00
C PHE A 176 -4.22 0.92 9.63
N ASN A 177 -5.12 1.89 9.62
CA ASN A 177 -5.49 2.62 8.41
C ASN A 177 -4.59 3.84 8.22
N ALA A 178 -4.15 4.07 6.99
CA ALA A 178 -3.33 5.21 6.64
C ALA A 178 -3.61 5.68 5.21
N MET A 179 -3.45 6.98 4.97
CA MET A 179 -3.20 7.46 3.61
C MET A 179 -1.76 7.13 3.23
N PHE A 180 -1.55 6.49 2.09
CA PHE A 180 -0.22 6.00 1.68
C PHE A 180 0.81 7.13 1.54
N ASN A 181 0.39 8.34 1.12
CA ASN A 181 1.27 9.49 0.95
C ASN A 181 1.83 10.01 2.29
N ASP A 182 1.13 9.82 3.41
CA ASP A 182 1.66 10.13 4.75
C ASP A 182 2.78 9.16 5.19
N LEU A 183 2.88 8.02 4.52
CA LEU A 183 3.93 7.02 4.68
C LEU A 183 5.04 7.17 3.64
N VAL A 184 5.02 8.18 2.78
CA VAL A 184 6.12 8.54 1.87
C VAL A 184 6.88 9.73 2.45
N SER A 185 8.20 9.62 2.59
CA SER A 185 9.00 10.72 3.14
C SER A 185 9.14 11.84 2.12
N LYS A 186 9.05 13.10 2.58
CA LYS A 186 9.24 14.28 1.73
C LYS A 186 10.65 14.40 1.14
N ASP A 187 11.65 13.82 1.80
CA ASP A 187 13.03 13.71 1.30
C ASP A 187 13.32 12.24 1.03
N SER A 188 13.23 11.80 -0.22
CA SER A 188 13.42 10.40 -0.62
C SER A 188 14.79 9.84 -0.21
N GLY A 189 15.79 10.70 0.03
CA GLY A 189 17.10 10.31 0.55
C GLY A 189 17.12 10.02 2.06
N GLN A 190 16.06 10.35 2.79
CA GLN A 190 15.94 10.19 4.24
C GLN A 190 14.57 9.65 4.66
N ASP A 191 14.49 8.33 4.72
CA ASP A 191 13.34 7.63 5.27
C ASP A 191 13.13 7.94 6.78
N PHE A 192 11.89 7.75 7.26
CA PHE A 192 11.53 7.75 8.67
C PHE A 192 12.42 6.81 9.46
N LYS A 193 12.68 7.17 10.72
CA LYS A 193 13.52 6.37 11.64
C LYS A 193 12.70 5.58 12.64
N THR A 194 11.46 6.01 12.88
CA THR A 194 10.53 5.37 13.82
C THR A 194 9.10 5.43 13.33
N ILE A 195 8.32 4.45 13.78
CA ILE A 195 6.86 4.47 13.77
C ILE A 195 6.36 4.18 15.17
N ARG A 196 5.39 4.94 15.63
CA ARG A 196 4.72 4.76 16.91
C ARG A 196 3.30 4.30 16.66
N PHE A 197 2.85 3.33 17.45
CA PHE A 197 1.47 2.86 17.50
C PHE A 197 0.93 3.08 18.91
N TYR A 198 -0.26 3.67 19.02
CA TYR A 198 -0.89 3.99 20.30
C TYR A 198 -2.41 3.91 20.23
N GLY A 199 -3.07 3.91 21.39
CA GLY A 199 -4.52 3.70 21.49
C GLY A 199 -4.83 2.22 21.69
N ASN A 200 -5.95 1.74 21.16
CA ASN A 200 -6.32 0.33 21.19
C ASN A 200 -5.73 -0.34 19.95
N VAL A 201 -4.43 -0.62 19.99
CA VAL A 201 -3.69 -1.14 18.85
C VAL A 201 -4.16 -2.56 18.51
N VAL A 202 -4.54 -2.75 17.26
CA VAL A 202 -4.84 -4.05 16.67
C VAL A 202 -3.54 -4.79 16.40
N VAL A 203 -3.36 -5.91 17.12
CA VAL A 203 -2.24 -6.82 16.96
C VAL A 203 -2.80 -8.14 16.45
N ALA A 204 -2.19 -8.71 15.40
CA ALA A 204 -2.64 -9.97 14.85
C ALA A 204 -1.48 -10.94 14.63
N ILE A 205 -1.81 -12.22 14.58
CA ILE A 205 -0.97 -13.27 14.02
C ILE A 205 -1.65 -13.66 12.72
N ALA A 206 -0.98 -13.39 11.59
CA ALA A 206 -1.56 -13.64 10.27
C ALA A 206 -0.61 -14.48 9.42
N ASP A 207 -1.15 -15.58 8.90
CA ASP A 207 -0.51 -16.47 7.95
C ASP A 207 -1.08 -16.23 6.55
N SER A 208 -0.36 -15.40 5.81
CA SER A 208 -0.64 -15.10 4.41
C SER A 208 -0.18 -16.21 3.45
N ARG A 209 0.35 -17.34 3.92
CA ARG A 209 0.68 -18.45 3.03
C ARG A 209 -0.53 -19.29 2.77
N ILE A 210 -1.22 -19.70 3.84
CA ILE A 210 -2.33 -20.66 3.80
C ILE A 210 -3.69 -20.06 4.21
N GLY A 211 -3.73 -18.77 4.52
CA GLY A 211 -4.98 -18.06 4.81
C GLY A 211 -5.52 -18.37 6.19
N SER A 212 -4.82 -17.94 7.23
CA SER A 212 -5.34 -18.04 8.60
C SER A 212 -4.81 -16.94 9.50
N GLY A 213 -5.46 -16.73 10.64
CA GLY A 213 -4.94 -15.85 11.66
C GLY A 213 -5.99 -15.52 12.71
N ASP A 214 -5.56 -14.73 13.69
CA ASP A 214 -6.46 -14.06 14.61
C ASP A 214 -5.83 -12.77 15.14
N HIS A 215 -6.64 -11.91 15.73
CA HIS A 215 -6.24 -10.62 16.24
C HIS A 215 -6.83 -10.30 17.62
N THR A 216 -6.19 -9.36 18.31
CA THR A 216 -6.72 -8.74 19.51
C THR A 216 -6.43 -7.25 19.51
N MET A 217 -7.25 -6.49 20.24
CA MET A 217 -7.00 -5.07 20.52
C MET A 217 -6.34 -4.91 21.89
N LEU A 218 -5.24 -4.17 21.93
CA LEU A 218 -4.44 -3.95 23.14
C LEU A 218 -4.21 -2.44 23.36
N PRO A 219 -4.52 -1.91 24.56
CA PRO A 219 -4.26 -0.51 24.88
C PRO A 219 -2.76 -0.30 25.16
N ILE A 220 -1.97 -0.16 24.10
CA ILE A 220 -0.51 -0.03 24.17
C ILE A 220 -0.05 1.27 23.53
N ASP A 221 1.17 1.67 23.88
CA ASP A 221 1.88 2.79 23.29
C ASP A 221 3.32 2.35 23.06
N ILE A 222 3.67 2.14 21.80
CA ILE A 222 4.96 1.60 21.41
C ILE A 222 5.58 2.40 20.27
N THR A 223 6.87 2.68 20.40
CA THR A 223 7.69 3.21 19.30
C THR A 223 8.68 2.15 18.85
N LEU A 224 8.62 1.83 17.56
CA LEU A 224 9.45 0.85 16.88
C LEU A 224 10.42 1.56 15.92
N PRO A 225 11.60 0.99 15.63
CA PRO A 225 12.39 1.45 14.50
C PRO A 225 11.56 1.27 13.22
N PHE A 226 11.58 2.25 12.35
CA PHE A 226 10.92 2.17 11.05
C PHE A 226 11.83 1.40 10.09
N ASN A 227 11.24 0.44 9.39
CA ASN A 227 11.86 -0.30 8.30
C ASN A 227 10.81 -0.44 7.20
N ARG A 228 11.10 0.07 6.02
CA ARG A 228 10.18 0.02 4.88
C ARG A 228 9.81 -1.40 4.48
N ASP A 229 10.76 -2.33 4.58
CA ASP A 229 10.55 -3.76 4.32
C ASP A 229 9.56 -4.43 5.30
N ASN A 230 9.15 -3.73 6.37
CA ASN A 230 8.19 -4.23 7.34
C ASN A 230 6.78 -3.61 7.17
N LEU A 231 6.61 -2.60 6.33
CA LEU A 231 5.34 -1.94 6.05
C LEU A 231 4.73 -2.51 4.77
N PHE A 232 3.44 -2.85 4.77
CA PHE A 232 2.73 -3.45 3.64
C PHE A 232 1.31 -2.90 3.56
N VAL A 233 0.81 -2.69 2.34
CA VAL A 233 -0.62 -2.67 2.05
C VAL A 233 -1.17 -4.10 2.17
N ASP A 234 -2.22 -4.31 2.96
CA ASP A 234 -2.68 -5.67 3.29
C ASP A 234 -3.22 -6.43 2.08
N SER A 235 -4.03 -5.77 1.23
CA SER A 235 -4.59 -6.36 0.01
C SER A 235 -3.54 -6.76 -1.03
N GLN A 236 -2.31 -6.23 -0.94
CA GLN A 236 -1.21 -6.53 -1.85
C GLN A 236 -0.41 -7.76 -1.42
N VAL A 237 -0.90 -8.49 -0.43
CA VAL A 237 -0.36 -9.76 0.04
C VAL A 237 -1.41 -10.83 -0.19
N HIS A 238 -1.05 -11.90 -0.92
CA HIS A 238 -1.97 -13.03 -1.09
C HIS A 238 -2.21 -13.75 0.24
N TYR A 239 -3.47 -14.06 0.48
CA TYR A 239 -4.14 -14.15 1.76
C TYR A 239 -3.92 -12.89 2.60
N SER A 240 -4.53 -11.79 2.14
CA SER A 240 -4.70 -10.56 2.91
C SER A 240 -5.53 -10.86 4.15
N TYR A 241 -5.15 -10.28 5.28
CA TYR A 241 -5.81 -10.62 6.54
C TYR A 241 -7.19 -10.00 6.64
N ALA A 242 -7.31 -8.72 6.24
CA ALA A 242 -8.56 -8.00 6.28
C ALA A 242 -9.55 -8.60 5.28
N ASP A 243 -9.20 -8.74 4.00
CA ASP A 243 -10.19 -9.09 2.98
C ASP A 243 -10.33 -10.60 2.78
N GLU A 244 -9.22 -11.30 2.51
CA GLU A 244 -9.25 -12.72 2.11
C GLU A 244 -9.44 -13.68 3.30
N ILE A 245 -8.86 -13.38 4.47
CA ILE A 245 -8.91 -14.26 5.65
C ILE A 245 -10.14 -13.95 6.53
N CYS A 246 -10.33 -12.69 6.94
CA CYS A 246 -11.32 -12.34 7.95
C CYS A 246 -12.56 -11.60 7.41
N GLY A 247 -12.53 -11.07 6.19
CA GLY A 247 -13.65 -10.30 5.62
C GLY A 247 -14.00 -9.06 6.46
N MET A 248 -12.99 -8.33 6.93
CA MET A 248 -13.13 -7.19 7.80
C MET A 248 -13.71 -5.99 7.05
N VAL A 249 -14.50 -5.18 7.76
CA VAL A 249 -14.93 -3.86 7.29
C VAL A 249 -13.80 -2.85 7.45
N HIS A 250 -13.77 -1.81 6.62
CA HIS A 250 -12.66 -0.85 6.56
C HIS A 250 -12.23 -0.27 7.93
N ASP A 251 -13.18 0.09 8.79
CA ASP A 251 -12.93 0.76 10.07
C ASP A 251 -12.43 -0.17 11.20
N TRP A 252 -12.26 -1.47 10.93
CA TRP A 252 -11.93 -2.48 11.94
C TRP A 252 -10.64 -2.18 12.73
N CYS A 253 -9.71 -1.44 12.13
CA CYS A 253 -8.43 -1.08 12.72
C CYS A 253 -8.24 0.42 13.02
N ASP A 254 -9.29 1.24 12.93
CA ASP A 254 -9.26 2.69 13.25
C ASP A 254 -8.90 2.99 14.71
N SER A 255 -9.05 1.99 15.56
CA SER A 255 -8.66 2.06 16.97
C SER A 255 -7.13 2.11 17.17
N THR A 256 -6.35 1.68 16.17
CA THR A 256 -4.89 1.85 16.10
C THR A 256 -4.54 3.24 15.58
N LYS A 257 -4.01 4.08 16.45
CA LYS A 257 -3.43 5.37 16.06
C LYS A 257 -1.94 5.20 15.78
N TRP A 258 -1.41 6.02 14.89
CA TRP A 258 -0.01 5.93 14.48
C TRP A 258 0.60 7.29 14.15
N GLU A 259 1.93 7.37 14.23
CA GLU A 259 2.74 8.51 13.77
C GLU A 259 4.14 8.05 13.40
N THR A 260 4.76 8.65 12.38
CA THR A 260 6.16 8.43 12.01
C THR A 260 7.07 9.48 12.64
N GLY A 261 8.38 9.22 12.69
CA GLY A 261 9.34 10.15 13.31
C GLY A 261 10.77 9.98 12.81
N MET A 262 11.56 11.05 12.92
CA MET A 262 12.95 11.11 12.44
C MET A 262 14.00 10.84 13.54
N LYS A 263 13.57 10.59 14.78
CA LYS A 263 14.46 10.32 15.91
C LYS A 263 14.69 8.82 16.07
N SER A 264 15.92 8.36 15.82
CA SER A 264 16.26 6.93 15.93
C SER A 264 16.04 6.36 17.34
N VAL A 265 15.66 5.09 17.40
CA VAL A 265 15.62 4.29 18.63
C VAL A 265 16.73 3.24 18.62
N LYS A 266 17.25 2.88 19.80
CA LYS A 266 18.35 1.89 19.93
C LYS A 266 17.94 0.44 19.59
N LYS A 267 16.64 0.14 19.55
CA LYS A 267 16.13 -1.22 19.34
C LYS A 267 16.23 -1.57 17.85
N LYS A 268 16.63 -2.81 17.57
CA LYS A 268 16.51 -3.40 16.23
C LYS A 268 15.22 -4.23 16.17
N LEU A 269 14.52 -4.12 15.05
CA LEU A 269 13.39 -4.98 14.72
C LEU A 269 13.87 -5.98 13.68
N SER A 270 13.38 -7.22 13.77
CA SER A 270 13.63 -8.22 12.73
C SER A 270 12.93 -7.79 11.44
N LYS A 271 13.54 -8.13 10.29
CA LYS A 271 12.88 -7.95 9.00
C LYS A 271 11.66 -8.86 8.90
N SER A 272 10.66 -8.41 8.15
CA SER A 272 9.50 -9.24 7.81
C SER A 272 9.91 -10.43 6.94
N HIS A 273 9.19 -11.53 7.07
CA HIS A 273 9.27 -12.66 6.14
C HIS A 273 8.40 -12.46 4.87
N MET A 274 7.57 -11.40 4.84
CA MET A 274 6.59 -11.18 3.77
C MET A 274 7.20 -10.75 2.44
N THR A 275 8.34 -10.06 2.45
CA THR A 275 9.04 -9.72 1.19
C THR A 275 9.45 -10.97 0.41
N GLU A 276 9.91 -12.01 1.11
CA GLU A 276 10.25 -13.30 0.46
C GLU A 276 8.98 -14.02 -0.02
N HIS A 277 7.91 -13.98 0.78
CA HIS A 277 6.60 -14.53 0.38
C HIS A 277 6.06 -13.87 -0.90
N GLN A 278 6.04 -12.54 -0.97
CA GLN A 278 5.60 -11.82 -2.17
C GLN A 278 6.47 -12.14 -3.39
N ARG A 279 7.78 -12.33 -3.21
CA ARG A 279 8.67 -12.77 -4.28
C ARG A 279 8.31 -14.17 -4.78
N GLN A 280 7.99 -15.09 -3.87
CA GLN A 280 7.54 -16.44 -4.20
C GLN A 280 6.19 -16.41 -4.96
N GLU A 281 5.23 -15.61 -4.49
CA GLU A 281 3.94 -15.40 -5.16
C GLU A 281 4.13 -14.85 -6.59
N ALA A 282 5.04 -13.89 -6.78
CA ALA A 282 5.35 -13.36 -8.11
C ALA A 282 5.94 -14.43 -9.06
N GLU A 283 6.80 -15.31 -8.55
CA GLU A 283 7.34 -16.45 -9.32
C GLU A 283 6.24 -17.47 -9.67
N TYR A 284 5.28 -17.71 -8.78
CA TYR A 284 4.10 -18.54 -9.08
C TYR A 284 3.24 -17.92 -10.19
N VAL A 285 2.90 -16.63 -10.09
CA VAL A 285 2.15 -15.91 -11.12
C VAL A 285 2.87 -15.96 -12.47
N LYS A 286 4.19 -15.76 -12.48
CA LYS A 286 5.01 -15.83 -13.70
C LYS A 286 4.99 -17.22 -14.33
N THR A 287 5.08 -18.28 -13.52
CA THR A 287 5.00 -19.67 -13.99
C THR A 287 3.61 -19.96 -14.57
N PHE A 288 2.55 -19.53 -13.89
CA PHE A 288 1.18 -19.67 -14.35
C PHE A 288 0.91 -18.97 -15.68
N ARG A 289 1.39 -17.73 -15.85
CA ARG A 289 1.27 -16.95 -17.10
C ARG A 289 1.97 -17.63 -18.28
N LYS A 290 3.04 -18.39 -18.03
CA LYS A 290 3.72 -19.19 -19.07
C LYS A 290 3.02 -20.51 -19.40
N GLY A 291 1.87 -20.79 -18.81
CA GLY A 291 1.11 -22.02 -19.01
C GLY A 291 1.43 -23.15 -18.04
N GLY A 292 2.38 -22.96 -17.11
CA GLY A 292 2.73 -23.96 -16.09
C GLY A 292 1.93 -23.83 -14.81
N CYS A 293 2.26 -24.65 -13.81
CA CYS A 293 1.85 -24.52 -12.41
C CYS A 293 2.95 -25.10 -11.51
N THR A 294 2.97 -24.72 -10.23
CA THR A 294 4.04 -25.11 -9.30
C THR A 294 3.51 -26.04 -8.22
N ALA A 295 4.22 -27.14 -7.95
CA ALA A 295 3.89 -28.02 -6.83
C ALA A 295 4.07 -27.26 -5.50
N GLY A 296 3.05 -27.28 -4.65
CA GLY A 296 3.03 -26.53 -3.39
C GLY A 296 2.58 -25.07 -3.51
N ASP A 297 2.26 -24.57 -4.72
CA ASP A 297 1.46 -23.36 -4.87
C ASP A 297 0.01 -23.69 -4.49
N ILE A 298 -0.44 -23.15 -3.37
CA ILE A 298 -1.76 -23.46 -2.81
C ILE A 298 -2.85 -22.48 -3.25
N ASN A 299 -2.55 -21.50 -4.11
CA ASN A 299 -3.61 -20.70 -4.72
C ASN A 299 -4.24 -21.48 -5.87
N ILE A 300 -5.43 -22.04 -5.64
CA ILE A 300 -6.14 -22.90 -6.61
C ILE A 300 -6.42 -22.19 -7.96
N SER A 301 -6.55 -20.86 -7.97
CA SER A 301 -6.79 -20.07 -9.20
C SER A 301 -5.61 -20.09 -10.17
N ARG A 302 -4.42 -20.45 -9.70
CA ARG A 302 -3.18 -20.58 -10.50
C ARG A 302 -2.94 -22.00 -11.00
N HIS A 303 -3.99 -22.83 -11.05
CA HIS A 303 -3.95 -24.18 -11.59
C HIS A 303 -5.06 -24.38 -12.61
N ARG A 304 -4.73 -25.00 -13.75
CA ARG A 304 -5.69 -25.30 -14.83
C ARG A 304 -6.22 -26.71 -14.66
N ASP A 305 -7.46 -26.92 -15.11
CA ASP A 305 -8.10 -28.24 -15.16
C ASP A 305 -8.16 -28.94 -13.79
N VAL A 306 -8.20 -28.15 -12.71
CA VAL A 306 -8.37 -28.67 -11.37
C VAL A 306 -9.70 -29.41 -11.30
N TYR A 307 -9.65 -30.65 -10.82
CA TYR A 307 -10.82 -31.51 -10.71
C TYR A 307 -11.04 -31.92 -9.26
N TYR A 308 -12.31 -32.16 -8.92
CA TYR A 308 -12.70 -32.61 -7.60
C TYR A 308 -12.59 -34.13 -7.48
N ILE A 309 -12.06 -34.61 -6.37
CA ILE A 309 -12.02 -36.01 -5.97
C ILE A 309 -13.04 -36.20 -4.86
N ASN A 310 -14.07 -36.98 -5.15
CA ASN A 310 -15.14 -37.31 -4.19
C ASN A 310 -14.91 -38.66 -3.48
N ASP A 311 -13.63 -39.01 -3.27
CA ASP A 311 -13.19 -40.20 -2.56
C ASP A 311 -12.21 -39.76 -1.46
N TYR A 312 -12.21 -40.41 -0.30
CA TYR A 312 -11.38 -39.99 0.83
C TYR A 312 -9.85 -40.12 0.54
N PRO A 313 -9.04 -39.07 0.76
CA PRO A 313 -9.42 -37.72 1.20
C PRO A 313 -10.09 -36.93 0.06
N CYS A 314 -11.27 -36.34 0.35
CA CYS A 314 -12.00 -35.52 -0.60
C CYS A 314 -11.32 -34.17 -0.77
N GLY A 315 -11.42 -33.61 -1.98
CA GLY A 315 -10.80 -32.32 -2.27
C GLY A 315 -10.48 -32.09 -3.74
N HIS A 316 -9.82 -30.97 -4.01
CA HIS A 316 -9.43 -30.57 -5.35
C HIS A 316 -8.01 -31.05 -5.66
N LYS A 317 -7.77 -31.51 -6.90
CA LYS A 317 -6.44 -31.94 -7.35
C LYS A 317 -6.05 -31.28 -8.65
N CYS A 318 -4.83 -30.75 -8.70
CA CYS A 318 -4.22 -30.31 -9.94
C CYS A 318 -3.63 -31.52 -10.68
N PRO A 319 -4.07 -31.82 -11.93
CA PRO A 319 -3.53 -32.95 -12.70
C PRO A 319 -2.07 -32.71 -13.15
N HIS A 320 -1.62 -31.45 -13.19
CA HIS A 320 -0.35 -31.06 -13.80
C HIS A 320 0.83 -31.11 -12.83
N CYS A 321 0.64 -30.62 -11.59
CA CYS A 321 1.71 -30.63 -10.56
C CYS A 321 1.40 -31.52 -9.35
N GLY A 322 0.20 -32.08 -9.26
CA GLY A 322 -0.19 -32.96 -8.17
C GLY A 322 -0.51 -32.26 -6.86
N THR A 323 -0.51 -30.92 -6.80
CA THR A 323 -1.02 -30.18 -5.63
C THR A 323 -2.46 -30.61 -5.32
N PHE A 324 -2.74 -30.82 -4.04
CA PHE A 324 -4.02 -31.29 -3.54
C PHE A 324 -4.52 -30.34 -2.44
N TRP A 325 -5.75 -29.88 -2.57
CA TRP A 325 -6.45 -29.07 -1.58
C TRP A 325 -7.51 -29.94 -0.93
N VAL A 326 -7.32 -30.21 0.36
CA VAL A 326 -8.29 -30.96 1.15
C VAL A 326 -9.49 -30.03 1.42
N ASP A 327 -10.70 -30.58 1.31
CA ASP A 327 -11.93 -29.89 1.70
C ASP A 327 -12.06 -29.66 3.22
#